data_AF-A0A562JJU5-F1
#
_entry.id   AF-A0A562JJU5-F1
#
_cell.length_a   1.000
_cell.length_b   1.000
_cell.length_c   1.000
_cell.angle_alpha   90.00
_cell.angle_beta   90.00
_cell.angle_gamma   90.00
#
_symmetry.space_group_name_H-M   'P 1'
#
loop_
_entity.id
_entity.type
_entity.pdbx_description
1 polymer ?
#
loop_
_entity_poly.entity_id
_entity_poly.type
_entity_poly.pdbx_seq_one_letter_code
_entity_poly.pdbx_strand_id
1 'polypeptide(L)' 'MNQGQEMFYNFFMERAKDDKKEEAQRLLAESFARQDAGTFDKAYLQEIMPQYFEVIKTEAAEELKQAMEHFASRL' A
#
# COMPACT_ATOMS: atom_id res chain seq x y z
N MET A 1 -5.52 13.09 -4.07
CA MET A 1 -4.91 11.88 -4.65
C MET A 1 -4.69 12.10 -6.14
N ASN A 2 -3.52 11.74 -6.64
CA ASN A 2 -3.30 11.66 -8.09
C ASN A 2 -3.88 10.35 -8.66
N GLN A 3 -3.94 10.25 -9.99
CA GLN A 3 -4.51 9.07 -10.66
C GLN A 3 -3.83 7.75 -10.24
N GLY A 4 -2.50 7.77 -10.01
CA GLY A 4 -1.76 6.60 -9.54
C GLY A 4 -2.15 6.15 -8.14
N GLN A 5 -2.28 7.10 -7.21
CA GLN A 5 -2.75 6.85 -5.85
C GLN A 5 -4.18 6.30 -5.83
N GLU A 6 -5.07 6.83 -6.69
CA GLU A 6 -6.45 6.35 -6.80
C GLU A 6 -6.53 4.92 -7.33
N MET A 7 -5.78 4.60 -8.38
CA MET A 7 -5.71 3.23 -8.90
C MET A 7 -5.16 2.26 -7.84
N PHE A 8 -4.10 2.64 -7.13
CA PHE A 8 -3.52 1.80 -6.09
C PHE A 8 -4.46 1.64 -4.89
N TYR A 9 -5.18 2.69 -4.50
CA TYR A 9 -6.17 2.64 -3.45
C TYR A 9 -7.27 1.63 -3.78
N ASN A 10 -7.88 1.72 -4.96
CA ASN A 10 -8.93 0.79 -5.36
C ASN A 10 -8.41 -0.65 -5.42
N PHE A 11 -7.24 -0.85 -6.05
CA PHE A 11 -6.55 -2.14 -6.10
C PHE A 11 -6.36 -2.76 -4.71
N PHE A 12 -5.86 -1.96 -3.76
CA PHE A 12 -5.55 -2.41 -2.41
C PHE A 12 -6.82 -2.68 -1.60
N MET A 13 -7.84 -1.83 -1.71
CA MET A 13 -9.10 -1.95 -0.96
C MET A 13 -9.96 -3.14 -1.41
N GLU A 14 -9.89 -3.54 -2.68
CA GLU A 14 -10.52 -4.78 -3.17
C GLU A 14 -9.89 -6.04 -2.54
N ARG A 15 -8.59 -5.96 -2.24
CA ARG A 15 -7.77 -7.05 -1.71
C ARG A 15 -7.65 -7.03 -0.19
N ALA A 16 -7.98 -5.91 0.45
CA ALA A 16 -8.03 -5.81 1.90
C ALA A 16 -9.05 -6.80 2.50
N LYS A 17 -8.74 -7.36 3.67
CA LYS A 17 -9.70 -8.13 4.45
C LYS A 17 -10.84 -7.23 4.86
N ASP A 18 -12.08 -7.74 4.82
CA ASP A 18 -13.27 -6.92 5.04
C ASP A 18 -13.31 -6.28 6.43
N ASP A 19 -12.82 -6.99 7.45
CA ASP A 19 -12.70 -6.53 8.84
C ASP A 19 -11.49 -5.59 9.09
N LYS A 20 -10.63 -5.41 8.09
CA LYS A 20 -9.43 -4.56 8.15
C LYS A 20 -9.46 -3.37 7.19
N LYS A 21 -10.58 -3.12 6.50
CA LYS A 21 -10.69 -2.02 5.52
C LYS A 21 -10.40 -0.63 6.09
N GLU A 22 -10.83 -0.35 7.31
CA GLU A 22 -10.50 0.93 7.96
C GLU A 22 -9.00 1.08 8.24
N GLU A 23 -8.34 -0.01 8.64
CA GLU A 23 -6.90 -0.03 8.89
C GLU A 23 -6.13 0.11 7.58
N ALA A 24 -6.52 -0.62 6.54
CA ALA A 24 -6.00 -0.48 5.19
C ALA A 24 -6.09 0.97 4.67
N GLN A 25 -7.24 1.61 4.85
CA GLN A 25 -7.43 3.00 4.43
C GLN A 25 -6.48 3.95 5.17
N ARG A 26 -6.25 3.76 6.47
CA ARG A 26 -5.31 4.58 7.26
C ARG A 26 -3.86 4.41 6.78
N LEU A 27 -3.43 3.17 6.53
CA LEU A 27 -2.08 2.88 6.03
C LEU A 27 -1.82 3.52 4.67
N LEU A 28 -2.80 3.45 3.77
CA LEU A 28 -2.73 4.08 2.45
C LEU A 28 -2.72 5.61 2.56
N ALA A 29 -3.55 6.20 3.43
CA ALA A 29 -3.60 7.64 3.62
C ALA A 29 -2.26 8.22 4.11
N GLU A 30 -1.63 7.59 5.11
CA GLU A 30 -0.29 7.98 5.60
C GLU A 30 0.75 7.85 4.50
N SER A 31 0.72 6.75 3.75
CA SER A 31 1.66 6.50 2.65
C SER A 31 1.52 7.53 1.52
N PHE A 32 0.30 7.89 1.14
CA PHE A 32 0.05 8.93 0.14
C PHE A 32 0.49 10.31 0.65
N ALA A 33 0.25 10.64 1.92
CA ALA A 33 0.73 11.88 2.52
C ALA A 33 2.26 11.96 2.46
N ARG A 34 2.97 10.85 2.72
CA ARG A 34 4.43 10.78 2.60
C ARG A 34 4.92 10.88 1.16
N GLN A 35 4.19 10.31 0.19
CA GLN A 35 4.53 10.49 -1.22
C GLN A 35 4.40 11.96 -1.64
N ASP A 36 3.33 12.63 -1.22
CA ASP A 36 3.10 14.05 -1.50
C ASP A 36 4.15 14.94 -0.79
N ALA A 37 4.60 14.55 0.40
CA ALA A 37 5.66 15.22 1.14
C ALA A 37 7.09 14.89 0.65
N GLY A 38 7.24 13.92 -0.26
CA GLY A 38 8.55 13.45 -0.73
C GLY A 38 9.35 12.64 0.31
N THR A 39 8.70 12.13 1.35
CA THR A 39 9.30 11.34 2.44
C THR A 39 8.90 9.87 2.40
N PHE A 40 8.28 9.42 1.31
CA PHE A 40 8.05 7.99 1.05
C PHE A 40 9.31 7.42 0.37
N ASP A 41 10.20 6.85 1.16
CA ASP A 41 11.46 6.25 0.69
C ASP A 41 11.50 4.73 0.86
N LYS A 42 12.63 4.11 0.48
CA LYS A 42 12.81 2.66 0.60
C LYS A 42 12.81 2.16 2.04
N ALA A 43 13.28 2.98 2.99
CA ALA A 43 13.31 2.59 4.40
C ALA A 43 11.89 2.54 4.96
N TYR A 44 11.09 3.57 4.70
CA TYR A 44 9.67 3.60 5.07
C TYR A 44 8.89 2.48 4.38
N LEU A 45 9.17 2.21 3.10
CA LEU A 45 8.53 1.09 2.40
C LEU A 45 8.81 -0.26 3.09
N GLN A 46 10.06 -0.50 3.52
CA GLN A 46 10.42 -1.72 4.24
C GLN A 46 9.72 -1.81 5.61
N GLU A 47 9.54 -0.67 6.29
CA GLU A 47 8.85 -0.58 7.58
C GLU A 47 7.34 -0.86 7.45
N ILE A 48 6.69 -0.30 6.43
CA ILE A 48 5.23 -0.36 6.26
C ILE A 48 4.76 -1.67 5.60
N MET A 49 5.64 -2.34 4.86
CA MET A 49 5.29 -3.53 4.09
C MET A 49 4.67 -4.68 4.92
N PRO A 50 5.18 -5.03 6.13
CA PRO A 50 4.51 -6.01 7.00
C PRO A 50 3.08 -5.62 7.36
N GLN A 51 2.83 -4.34 7.66
CA GLN A 51 1.49 -3.86 8.02
C GLN A 51 0.52 -3.96 6.85
N TYR A 52 1.00 -3.72 5.63
CA TYR A 52 0.19 -4.01 4.45
C TYR A 52 -0.19 -5.48 4.42
N PHE A 53 0.77 -6.42 4.50
CA PHE A 53 0.46 -7.86 4.47
C PHE A 53 -0.52 -8.31 5.56
N GLU A 54 -0.55 -7.66 6.72
CA GLU A 54 -1.51 -7.97 7.79
C GLU A 54 -2.97 -7.65 7.41
N VAL A 55 -3.19 -6.62 6.58
CA VAL A 55 -4.53 -6.15 6.20
C VAL A 55 -5.03 -6.70 4.86
N ILE A 56 -4.19 -7.37 4.06
CA ILE A 56 -4.59 -7.99 2.78
C ILE A 56 -5.04 -9.43 2.97
N LYS A 57 -5.99 -9.87 2.15
CA LYS A 57 -6.35 -11.28 2.01
C LYS A 57 -5.12 -12.11 1.62
N THR A 58 -4.99 -13.30 2.21
CA THR A 58 -3.82 -14.17 2.02
C THR A 58 -3.58 -14.52 0.55
N GLU A 59 -4.66 -14.75 -0.21
CA GLU A 59 -4.61 -15.04 -1.64
C GLU A 59 -4.10 -13.87 -2.50
N ALA A 60 -4.19 -12.63 -1.99
CA ALA A 60 -3.72 -11.43 -2.69
C ALA A 60 -2.32 -10.98 -2.25
N ALA A 61 -1.70 -11.67 -1.29
CA ALA A 61 -0.38 -11.31 -0.77
C ALA A 61 0.70 -11.34 -1.86
N GLU A 62 0.76 -12.40 -2.67
CA GLU A 62 1.76 -12.51 -3.74
C GLU A 62 1.58 -11.41 -4.81
N GLU A 63 0.33 -11.07 -5.13
CA GLU A 63 0.04 -9.98 -6.07
C GLU A 63 0.47 -8.62 -5.51
N LEU A 64 0.18 -8.35 -4.22
CA LEU A 64 0.65 -7.13 -3.57
C LEU A 64 2.18 -7.05 -3.55
N LYS A 65 2.85 -8.16 -3.24
CA LYS A 65 4.32 -8.22 -3.21
C LYS A 65 4.91 -7.79 -4.55
N GLN A 66 4.40 -8.33 -5.65
CA GLN A 66 4.86 -7.99 -7.00
C GLN A 66 4.57 -6.53 -7.35
N ALA A 67 3.40 -6.01 -6.99
CA ALA A 67 3.06 -4.60 -7.17
C ALA A 67 4.02 -3.69 -6.39
N MET A 68 4.39 -4.08 -5.16
CA MET A 68 5.26 -3.31 -4.30
C MET A 68 6.73 -3.37 -4.71
N GLU A 69 7.21 -4.52 -5.18
CA GLU A 69 8.55 -4.65 -5.78
C GLU A 69 8.67 -3.80 -7.05
N HIS A 70 7.65 -3.83 -7.91
CA HIS A 70 7.62 -2.97 -9.09
C HIS A 70 7.65 -1.49 -8.70
N PHE A 71 6.86 -1.11 -7.70
CA PHE A 71 6.86 0.26 -7.19
C PHE A 71 8.20 0.66 -6.57
N ALA A 72 8.82 -0.19 -5.76
CA ALA A 72 10.10 0.05 -5.11
C ALA A 72 11.25 0.31 -6.11
N SER A 73 11.20 -0.33 -7.28
CA SER A 73 12.16 -0.08 -8.36
C SER A 73 12.07 1.32 -8.99
N ARG A 74 10.96 2.04 -8.72
CA ARG A 74 10.67 3.39 -9.24
C ARG A 74 10.79 4.49 -8.19
N LEU A 75 11.11 4.13 -6.93
CA LEU A 75 11.47 5.04 -5.83
C LEU A 75 12.97 5.34 -5.84
#